data_AF-A0A6J4KJJ8-F1
#
_entry.id   AF-A0A6J4KJJ8-F1
#
_cell.length_a   1.000
_cell.length_b   1.000
_cell.length_c   1.000
_cell.angle_alpha   90.00
_cell.angle_beta   90.00
_cell.angle_gamma   90.00
#
_symmetry.space_group_name_H-M   'P 1'
#
loop_
_entity.id
_entity.type
_entity.pdbx_description
1 polymer ?
#
loop_
_entity_poly.entity_id
_entity_poly.type
_entity_poly.pdbx_seq_one_letter_code
_entity_poly.pdbx_strand_id
1 'polypeptide(L)'
;MTDTPTSVVSGVPYPVTSVAGGAPSGLGDFLGETVFTLDMSGRAYEVKGAGSELEGQVRFHEKSDVAGKDVRVWHVTREGEGFRAVHVAAF
;
A
#
# COMPACT_ATOMS: atom_id res chain seq x y z
N MET A 1 6.67 7.04 22.99
CA MET A 1 7.02 7.73 21.73
C MET A 1 5.71 8.05 21.05
N THR A 2 5.38 9.33 20.94
CA THR A 2 4.18 9.79 20.20
C THR A 2 4.49 9.62 18.72
N ASP A 3 3.95 8.55 18.13
CA ASP A 3 4.00 8.33 16.69
C ASP A 3 3.10 9.40 16.05
N THR A 4 3.72 10.46 15.52
CA THR A 4 2.98 11.48 14.79
C THR A 4 2.36 10.78 13.58
N PRO A 5 1.04 10.81 13.40
CA PRO A 5 0.40 10.12 12.28
C PRO A 5 1.03 10.62 10.98
N THR A 6 1.64 9.72 10.22
CA THR A 6 2.18 10.06 8.91
C THR A 6 1.03 10.54 8.03
N SER A 7 1.14 11.76 7.51
CA SER A 7 0.09 12.37 6.69
C SER A 7 0.11 11.77 5.29
N VAL A 8 -0.71 10.75 5.07
CA VAL A 8 -1.01 10.19 3.74
C VAL A 8 -2.16 10.97 3.12
N VAL A 9 -1.94 11.47 1.90
CA VAL A 9 -2.94 12.23 1.14
C VAL A 9 -3.77 11.24 0.31
N SER A 10 -5.09 11.23 0.53
CA SER A 10 -6.01 10.41 -0.27
C SER A 10 -6.01 10.84 -1.73
N GLY A 11 -6.15 9.89 -2.64
CA GLY A 11 -6.21 10.14 -4.09
C GLY A 11 -4.86 10.42 -4.76
N VAL A 12 -3.76 10.57 -4.00
CA VAL A 12 -2.42 10.74 -4.56
C VAL A 12 -1.79 9.36 -4.83
N PRO A 13 -1.28 9.11 -6.06
CA PRO A 13 -0.57 7.87 -6.36
C PRO A 13 0.88 7.94 -5.86
N TYR A 14 1.21 7.07 -4.92
CA TYR A 14 2.57 6.92 -4.41
C TYR A 14 3.28 5.75 -5.11
N PRO A 15 4.53 5.91 -5.58
CA PRO A 15 5.32 4.81 -6.12
C PRO A 15 5.54 3.72 -5.07
N VAL A 16 5.33 2.46 -5.47
CA VAL A 16 5.77 1.30 -4.70
C VAL A 16 7.23 1.02 -5.06
N THR A 17 8.08 0.88 -4.05
CA THR A 17 9.51 0.60 -4.21
C THR A 17 9.87 -0.84 -3.89
N SER A 18 9.10 -1.52 -3.03
CA SER A 18 9.31 -2.92 -2.70
C SER A 18 8.02 -3.61 -2.23
N VAL A 19 7.99 -4.93 -2.38
CA VAL A 19 6.98 -5.85 -1.82
C VAL A 19 7.70 -7.04 -1.23
N ALA A 20 7.34 -7.43 0.00
CA ALA A 20 8.03 -8.47 0.77
C ALA A 20 9.58 -8.30 0.81
N GLY A 21 10.04 -7.04 0.80
CA GLY A 21 11.47 -6.69 0.80
C GLY A 21 12.19 -6.77 -0.55
N GLY A 22 11.51 -7.17 -1.63
CA GLY A 22 12.05 -7.26 -2.99
C GLY A 22 11.40 -6.29 -3.97
N ALA A 23 11.95 -6.19 -5.18
CA ALA A 23 11.29 -5.43 -6.25
C ALA A 23 10.01 -6.14 -6.71
N PRO A 24 8.87 -5.44 -6.84
CA PRO A 24 7.63 -6.05 -7.31
C PRO A 24 7.76 -6.53 -8.75
N SER A 25 7.27 -7.73 -9.02
CA SER A 25 7.28 -8.40 -10.33
C SER A 25 5.90 -8.42 -10.98
N GLY A 26 4.83 -8.35 -10.18
CA GLY A 26 3.45 -8.39 -10.64
C GLY A 26 2.45 -7.98 -9.55
N LEU A 27 1.19 -7.76 -9.95
CA LEU A 27 0.10 -7.50 -9.01
C LEU A 27 -0.13 -8.67 -8.03
N GLY A 28 0.23 -9.89 -8.43
CA GLY A 28 0.15 -11.08 -7.57
C GLY A 28 0.97 -10.97 -6.29
N ASP A 29 2.06 -10.19 -6.28
CA ASP A 29 2.94 -10.02 -5.12
C ASP A 29 2.23 -9.29 -3.96
N PHE A 30 1.15 -8.57 -4.26
CA PHE A 30 0.35 -7.81 -3.30
C PHE A 30 -0.84 -8.60 -2.74
N LEU A 31 -1.08 -9.83 -3.20
CA LEU A 31 -2.22 -10.65 -2.78
C LEU A 31 -1.95 -11.37 -1.46
N GLY A 32 -2.98 -11.53 -0.64
CA GLY A 32 -2.86 -12.14 0.68
C GLY A 32 -2.11 -11.23 1.67
N GLU A 33 -1.65 -11.80 2.78
CA GLU A 33 -0.90 -11.04 3.79
C GLU A 33 0.52 -10.76 3.30
N THR A 34 0.86 -9.47 3.22
CA THR A 34 2.20 -9.03 2.80
C THR A 34 2.49 -7.63 3.33
N VAL A 35 3.69 -7.13 3.01
CA VAL A 35 4.12 -5.77 3.28
C VAL A 35 4.67 -5.16 2.00
N PHE A 36 4.36 -3.89 1.75
CA PHE A 36 5.00 -3.14 0.67
C PHE A 36 5.45 -1.76 1.15
N THR A 37 6.43 -1.19 0.47
CA THR A 37 6.97 0.13 0.78
C THR A 37 6.58 1.12 -0.30
N LEU A 38 6.08 2.28 0.13
CA LEU A 38 5.82 3.45 -0.69
C LEU A 38 6.94 4.46 -0.55
N ASP A 39 7.22 5.18 -1.64
CA ASP A 39 7.99 6.41 -1.59
C ASP A 39 7.05 7.63 -1.50
N MET A 40 6.97 8.21 -0.31
CA MET A 40 6.23 9.44 -0.04
C MET A 40 7.18 10.64 -0.10
N SER A 41 7.48 11.09 -1.32
CA SER A 41 8.33 12.28 -1.57
C SER A 41 9.73 12.16 -0.94
N GLY A 42 10.39 11.01 -1.13
CA GLY A 42 11.72 10.69 -0.62
C GLY A 42 11.71 10.00 0.76
N ARG A 43 10.53 9.72 1.33
CA ARG A 43 10.39 9.02 2.61
C ARG A 43 9.72 7.67 2.40
N ALA A 44 10.38 6.60 2.86
CA ALA A 44 9.80 5.27 2.91
C ALA A 44 8.60 5.22 3.88
N TYR A 45 7.49 4.67 3.42
CA TYR A 45 6.31 4.36 4.23
C TYR A 45 5.95 2.88 4.06
N GLU A 46 5.91 2.14 5.15
CA GLU A 46 5.61 0.71 5.14
C GLU A 46 4.10 0.48 5.30
N VAL A 47 3.52 -0.28 4.38
CA VAL A 47 2.10 -0.67 4.40
C VAL A 47 2.04 -2.17 4.66
N LYS A 48 1.57 -2.55 5.85
CA LYS A 48 1.34 -3.95 6.24
C LYS A 48 -0.14 -4.27 6.17
N GLY A 49 -0.51 -5.42 5.63
CA GLY A 49 -1.91 -5.77 5.54
C GLY A 49 -2.21 -6.91 4.60
N ALA A 50 -3.42 -6.90 4.03
CA ALA A 50 -3.88 -7.96 3.14
C ALA A 50 -4.48 -7.40 1.84
N GLY A 51 -4.03 -7.94 0.71
CA GLY A 51 -4.55 -7.60 -0.61
C GLY A 51 -5.51 -8.63 -1.20
N SER A 52 -6.50 -8.16 -1.94
CA SER A 52 -7.38 -8.95 -2.78
C SER A 52 -7.49 -8.36 -4.19
N GLU A 53 -7.73 -9.22 -5.17
CA GLU A 53 -7.94 -8.78 -6.55
C GLU A 53 -9.23 -7.97 -6.67
N LEU A 54 -9.17 -6.90 -7.46
CA LEU A 54 -10.30 -6.07 -7.82
C LEU A 54 -10.10 -5.56 -9.26
N GLU A 55 -10.84 -6.07 -10.23
CA GLU A 55 -10.93 -5.50 -11.60
C GLU A 55 -9.58 -5.10 -12.24
N GLY A 56 -8.56 -5.97 -12.17
CA GLY A 56 -7.24 -5.70 -12.76
C GLY A 56 -6.31 -4.82 -11.91
N GLN A 57 -6.68 -4.55 -10.67
CA GLN A 57 -5.85 -3.94 -9.63
C GLN A 57 -5.95 -4.74 -8.32
N VAL A 58 -5.22 -4.32 -7.29
CA VAL A 58 -5.33 -4.92 -5.95
C VAL A 58 -5.95 -3.92 -5.00
N ARG A 59 -7.00 -4.35 -4.28
CA ARG A 59 -7.50 -3.64 -3.09
C ARG A 59 -6.77 -4.17 -1.88
N PHE A 60 -6.03 -3.31 -1.20
CA PHE A 60 -5.20 -3.66 -0.07
C PHE A 60 -5.67 -2.98 1.20
N HIS A 61 -5.93 -3.75 2.25
CA HIS A 61 -6.35 -3.25 3.56
C HIS A 61 -5.12 -3.18 4.47
N GLU A 62 -4.68 -1.97 4.77
CA GLU A 62 -3.60 -1.73 5.74
C GLU A 62 -4.12 -2.01 7.15
N LYS A 63 -3.43 -2.87 7.90
CA LYS A 63 -3.78 -3.26 9.27
C LYS A 63 -2.90 -2.51 10.27
N SER A 64 -3.46 -2.08 11.40
CA SER A 64 -2.64 -1.55 12.49
C SER A 64 -1.95 -2.67 13.27
N ASP A 65 -0.69 -2.42 13.66
CA ASP A 65 0.08 -3.32 14.52
C ASP A 65 -0.55 -3.50 15.93
N VAL A 66 -1.45 -2.60 16.35
CA VAL A 66 -2.01 -2.57 17.72
C VAL A 66 -3.34 -3.33 17.85
N ALA A 67 -4.08 -3.55 16.76
CA ALA A 67 -5.41 -4.17 16.86
C ALA A 67 -5.86 -4.99 15.64
N GLY A 68 -5.04 -5.11 14.58
CA GLY A 68 -5.45 -5.77 13.34
C GLY A 68 -6.65 -5.11 12.64
N LYS A 69 -7.04 -3.91 13.09
CA LYS A 69 -8.10 -3.11 12.47
C LYS A 69 -7.56 -2.50 11.18
N ASP A 70 -8.39 -2.50 10.14
CA ASP A 70 -8.11 -1.79 8.91
C ASP A 70 -8.01 -0.27 9.19
N VAL A 71 -6.83 0.28 8.92
CA VAL A 71 -6.51 1.71 9.09
C VAL A 71 -6.80 2.46 7.81
N ARG A 72 -6.46 1.87 6.67
CA ARG A 72 -6.53 2.47 5.33
C ARG A 72 -6.83 1.40 4.28
N VAL A 73 -7.46 1.82 3.20
CA VAL A 73 -7.62 1.01 1.99
C VAL A 73 -6.81 1.64 0.87
N TRP A 74 -6.05 0.81 0.18
CA TRP A 74 -5.20 1.18 -0.94
C TRP A 74 -5.66 0.48 -2.21
N HIS A 75 -5.60 1.19 -3.33
CA HIS A 75 -5.68 0.58 -4.66
C HIS A 75 -4.28 0.57 -5.27
N VAL A 76 -3.77 -0.63 -5.56
CA VAL A 76 -2.47 -0.83 -6.20
C VAL A 76 -2.67 -1.16 -7.67
N THR A 77 -2.11 -0.35 -8.55
CA THR A 77 -2.16 -0.52 -10.01
C THR A 77 -0.75 -0.62 -10.59
N ARG A 78 -0.63 -1.34 -11.70
CA ARG A 78 0.59 -1.29 -12.52
C ARG A 78 0.57 -0.02 -13.39
N GLU A 79 1.66 0.73 -13.38
CA GLU A 79 1.85 1.92 -14.21
C GLU A 79 3.23 1.84 -14.89
N GLY A 80 3.23 1.58 -16.19
CA GLY A 80 4.47 1.33 -16.95
C GLY A 80 5.24 0.13 -16.40
N GLU A 81 6.50 0.35 -16.03
CA GLU A 81 7.38 -0.66 -15.44
C GLU A 81 7.25 -0.78 -13.91
N GLY A 82 6.50 0.11 -13.27
CA GLY A 82 6.34 0.16 -11.83
C GLY A 82 4.91 -0.03 -11.35
N PHE A 83 4.71 0.24 -10.06
CA PHE A 83 3.41 0.15 -9.40
C PHE A 83 3.14 1.42 -8.61
N ARG A 84 1.87 1.81 -8.52
CA ARG A 84 1.40 2.92 -7.70
C ARG A 84 0.37 2.41 -6.71
N ALA A 85 0.41 2.94 -5.49
CA ALA A 85 -0.68 2.77 -4.53
C ALA A 85 -1.37 4.12 -4.29
N VAL A 86 -2.70 4.10 -4.37
CA VAL A 86 -3.55 5.26 -4.04
C VAL A 86 -4.33 4.92 -2.79
N HIS A 87 -4.19 5.73 -1.73
CA HIS A 87 -5.09 5.65 -0.59
C HIS A 87 -6.48 6.13 -1.02
N VAL A 88 -7.48 5.25 -0.93
CA VAL A 88 -8.87 5.62 -1.18
C VAL A 88 -9.52 6.00 0.15
N ALA A 89 -10.01 7.23 0.25
CA ALA A 89 -10.88 7.59 1.36
C ALA A 89 -12.15 6.76 1.19
N ALA A 90 -12.34 5.76 2.04
CA ALA A 90 -13.58 4.99 2.05
C ALA A 90 -14.77 5.95 2.20
N PHE A 91 -15.83 5.68 1.43
CA PHE A 91 -17.09 6.42 1.42
C PHE A 91 -17.87 6.20 2.73
#